data_AF-A0A9P1A0M6-F1
#
_entry.id   AF-A0A9P1A0M6-F1
#
_cell.length_a   1.000
_cell.length_b   1.000
_cell.length_c   1.000
_cell.angle_alpha   90.00
_cell.angle_beta   90.00
_cell.angle_gamma   90.00
#
_symmetry.space_group_name_H-M   'P 1'
#
loop_
_entity.id
_entity.type
_entity.pdbx_description
1 polymer ?
#
loop_
_entity_poly.entity_id
_entity_poly.type
_entity_poly.pdbx_seq_one_letter_code
_entity_poly.pdbx_strand_id
1 'polypeptide(L)'
;MYMLLNRFLMMTLQTRSSLAPHFSFSEGGQLGKMYDGRDRLTLQKILAGERDVVFQGSEDVTNIGIQNSTKGMRLSKFCLHPAGDTPSSCRLFDAIVSHCVPVIVSDKIELPYEDEIDYSEFSIFVSREDAKKEGYIVNQLRNVSKTRWLEMWRLLKNISHRFEFQYPPKKGDAVSMLWRQVRHKLPAANLDVHRSKRLKVPDPWWR
;
A
#
# COMPACT_ATOMS: atom_id res chain seq x y z
N MET A 1 8.38 16.67 12.53
CA MET A 1 7.65 17.96 12.36
C MET A 1 7.64 18.40 10.88
N TYR A 2 7.30 17.48 9.95
CA TYR A 2 7.27 17.73 8.49
C TYR A 2 6.09 17.02 7.79
N MET A 3 5.00 16.72 8.51
CA MET A 3 3.76 16.17 7.93
C MET A 3 2.50 16.96 8.31
N LEU A 4 2.64 18.18 8.85
CA LEU A 4 1.50 18.92 9.42
C LEU A 4 1.25 20.33 8.87
N LEU A 5 1.86 20.72 7.74
CA LEU A 5 1.78 22.11 7.28
C LEU A 5 1.18 22.32 5.90
N ASN A 6 0.14 21.55 5.53
CA ASN A 6 -0.79 21.97 4.46
C ASN A 6 -2.15 21.23 4.54
N ARG A 7 -2.81 21.29 5.70
CA ARG A 7 -4.28 21.36 5.73
C ARG A 7 -4.63 22.84 5.57
N PHE A 8 -5.50 23.18 4.61
CA PHE A 8 -5.95 24.53 4.22
C PHE A 8 -5.17 25.26 3.10
N LEU A 9 -5.28 24.78 1.86
CA LEU A 9 -5.70 25.57 0.67
C LEU A 9 -5.78 24.63 -0.55
N MET A 10 -6.66 24.91 -1.51
CA MET A 10 -7.02 24.09 -2.70
C MET A 10 -8.13 23.02 -2.50
N MET A 11 -9.25 23.43 -1.90
CA MET A 11 -10.54 23.12 -2.52
C MET A 11 -10.82 24.18 -3.58
N THR A 12 -10.21 24.06 -4.76
CA THR A 12 -10.58 24.86 -5.94
C THR A 12 -10.60 23.96 -7.17
N LEU A 13 -11.82 23.69 -7.64
CA LEU A 13 -12.22 23.56 -9.03
C LEU A 13 -11.18 22.96 -10.01
N GLN A 14 -11.36 21.68 -10.35
CA GLN A 14 -11.24 21.29 -11.74
C GLN A 14 -12.28 20.21 -12.08
N THR A 15 -13.46 20.67 -12.45
CA THR A 15 -14.31 19.97 -13.40
C THR A 15 -13.51 19.81 -14.71
N ARG A 16 -13.03 18.60 -15.01
CA ARG A 16 -12.80 18.19 -16.41
C ARG A 16 -13.30 16.77 -16.64
N SER A 17 -14.39 16.76 -17.37
CA SER A 17 -15.06 15.71 -18.13
C SER A 17 -14.13 14.89 -19.04
N SER A 18 -13.37 13.95 -18.48
CA SER A 18 -12.82 12.79 -19.23
C SER A 18 -12.38 11.71 -18.24
N LEU A 19 -13.29 10.80 -17.91
CA LEU A 19 -13.11 9.69 -16.98
C LEU A 19 -12.26 8.56 -17.59
N ALA A 20 -10.96 8.76 -17.80
CA ALA A 20 -10.01 7.65 -17.94
C ALA A 20 -9.52 7.24 -16.54
N PRO A 21 -9.33 5.94 -16.25
CA PRO A 21 -8.78 5.50 -14.98
C PRO A 21 -7.29 5.85 -14.91
N HIS A 22 -6.94 6.99 -14.32
CA HIS A 22 -5.53 7.30 -14.06
C HIS A 22 -4.93 6.27 -13.09
N PHE A 23 -3.99 5.46 -13.57
CA PHE A 23 -3.25 4.48 -12.78
C PHE A 23 -1.87 5.07 -12.44
N SER A 24 -1.54 5.20 -11.14
CA SER A 24 -0.19 5.57 -10.73
C SER A 24 0.56 4.33 -10.24
N PHE A 25 1.73 4.11 -10.80
CA PHE A 25 2.68 3.08 -10.44
C PHE A 25 3.90 3.79 -9.85
N SER A 26 3.94 3.89 -8.53
CA SER A 26 5.07 4.55 -7.87
C SER A 26 6.18 3.53 -7.62
N GLU A 27 7.27 3.62 -8.37
CA GLU A 27 8.47 2.80 -8.17
C GLU A 27 9.34 3.42 -7.10
N GLY A 28 9.74 2.63 -6.09
CA GLY A 28 10.83 3.04 -5.23
C GLY A 28 11.43 1.92 -4.39
N GLY A 29 12.72 2.12 -4.13
CA GLY A 29 13.66 1.11 -3.68
C GLY A 29 14.73 0.88 -4.76
N GLN A 30 16.00 0.85 -4.37
CA GLN A 30 17.09 0.44 -5.26
C GLN A 30 16.76 -0.93 -5.88
N LEU A 31 16.84 -1.00 -7.22
CA LEU A 31 16.58 -2.14 -8.10
C LEU A 31 17.43 -3.42 -7.83
N GLY A 32 18.07 -3.54 -6.67
CA GLY A 32 19.18 -4.46 -6.46
C GLY A 32 19.13 -5.36 -5.22
N LYS A 33 18.07 -5.38 -4.40
CA LYS A 33 18.05 -6.28 -3.23
C LYS A 33 16.79 -7.15 -3.15
N MET A 34 16.98 -8.33 -3.76
CA MET A 34 16.39 -9.64 -3.52
C MET A 34 14.87 -9.83 -3.75
N TYR A 35 14.58 -11.07 -4.18
CA TYR A 35 13.35 -11.76 -4.60
C TYR A 35 12.22 -11.04 -5.39
N ASP A 36 11.87 -9.77 -5.16
CA ASP A 36 10.74 -9.06 -5.81
C ASP A 36 11.13 -8.03 -6.91
N GLY A 37 12.41 -7.64 -7.00
CA GLY A 37 12.83 -6.69 -8.06
C GLY A 37 12.55 -7.15 -9.49
N ARG A 38 12.52 -8.47 -9.73
CA ARG A 38 12.19 -9.07 -11.03
C ARG A 38 10.72 -8.96 -11.39
N ASP A 39 9.83 -9.16 -10.42
CA ASP A 39 8.39 -9.06 -10.66
C ASP A 39 8.01 -7.60 -10.93
N ARG A 40 8.62 -6.62 -10.24
CA ARG A 40 8.45 -5.18 -10.54
C ARG A 40 8.89 -4.81 -11.96
N LEU A 41 10.09 -5.23 -12.36
CA LEU A 41 10.59 -4.99 -13.73
C LEU A 41 9.74 -5.67 -14.79
N THR A 42 9.22 -6.86 -14.48
CA THR A 42 8.32 -7.59 -15.37
C THR A 42 6.99 -6.87 -15.53
N LEU A 43 6.40 -6.42 -14.42
CA LEU A 43 5.17 -5.64 -14.42
C LEU A 43 5.35 -4.30 -15.13
N GLN A 44 6.48 -3.62 -14.91
CA GLN A 44 6.81 -2.39 -15.62
C GLN A 44 6.84 -2.62 -17.14
N LYS A 45 7.45 -3.72 -17.60
CA LYS A 45 7.47 -4.08 -19.03
C LYS A 45 6.09 -4.41 -19.59
N ILE A 46 5.29 -5.18 -18.87
CA ILE A 46 3.95 -5.60 -19.31
C ILE A 46 3.00 -4.40 -19.41
N LEU A 47 3.15 -3.45 -18.48
CA LEU A 47 2.30 -2.27 -18.38
C LEU A 47 2.87 -1.07 -19.15
N ALA A 48 4.12 -1.16 -19.65
CA ALA A 48 4.72 -0.16 -20.50
C ALA A 48 3.94 -0.09 -21.83
N GLY A 49 3.46 1.12 -22.17
CA GLY A 49 2.70 1.36 -23.40
C GLY A 49 1.18 1.43 -23.22
N GLU A 50 0.66 1.11 -22.02
CA GLU A 50 -0.74 1.36 -21.70
C GLU A 50 -1.01 2.85 -21.47
N ARG A 51 -2.01 3.40 -22.18
CA ARG A 51 -2.26 4.86 -22.21
C ARG A 51 -2.60 5.46 -20.85
N ASP A 52 -3.19 4.66 -19.98
CA ASP A 52 -3.72 5.09 -18.69
C ASP A 52 -2.74 4.83 -17.52
N VAL A 53 -1.59 4.22 -17.81
CA VAL A 53 -0.59 3.76 -16.84
C VAL A 53 0.54 4.78 -16.75
N VAL A 54 0.71 5.37 -15.58
CA VAL A 54 1.79 6.33 -15.30
C VAL A 54 2.74 5.73 -14.29
N PHE A 55 4.00 5.56 -14.70
CA PHE A 55 5.08 5.24 -13.78
C PHE A 55 5.67 6.53 -13.21
N GLN A 56 5.63 6.65 -11.88
CA GLN A 56 6.38 7.68 -11.16
C GLN A 56 7.56 7.01 -10.48
N GLY A 57 8.74 7.16 -11.06
CA GLY A 57 9.99 6.81 -10.41
C GLY A 57 10.28 7.79 -9.27
N SER A 58 10.70 7.28 -8.12
CA SER A 58 11.40 8.11 -7.14
C SER A 58 12.86 8.24 -7.54
N GLU A 59 13.13 8.95 -8.63
CA GLU A 59 14.50 9.22 -9.09
C GLU A 59 15.23 10.18 -8.13
N ASP A 60 14.48 11.04 -7.44
CA ASP A 60 15.00 11.96 -6.43
C ASP A 60 14.37 11.74 -5.05
N VAL A 61 15.17 11.33 -4.06
CA VAL A 61 14.80 11.37 -2.62
C VAL A 61 14.90 12.82 -2.10
N THR A 62 14.39 13.76 -2.88
CA THR A 62 14.29 15.17 -2.50
C THR A 62 12.85 15.45 -2.04
N ASN A 63 12.66 16.54 -1.30
CA ASN A 63 11.31 16.99 -0.90
C ASN A 63 10.40 17.19 -2.13
N ILE A 64 10.96 17.59 -3.27
CA ILE A 64 10.22 17.79 -4.52
C ILE A 64 9.74 16.44 -5.08
N GLY A 65 10.60 15.42 -5.11
CA GLY A 65 10.25 14.07 -5.53
C GLY A 65 9.15 13.44 -4.67
N ILE A 66 9.22 13.63 -3.35
CA ILE A 66 8.19 13.16 -2.40
C ILE A 66 6.84 13.84 -2.65
N GLN A 67 6.84 15.17 -2.86
CA GLN A 67 5.61 15.93 -3.14
C GLN A 67 4.99 15.52 -4.48
N ASN A 68 5.80 15.34 -5.51
CA ASN A 68 5.33 14.90 -6.83
C ASN A 68 4.74 13.49 -6.80
N SER A 69 5.36 12.58 -6.05
CA SER A 69 4.85 11.22 -5.83
C SER A 69 3.51 11.24 -5.10
N THR A 70 3.43 12.02 -4.02
CA THR A 70 2.18 12.19 -3.24
C THR A 70 1.07 12.78 -4.12
N LYS A 71 1.39 13.78 -4.93
CA LYS A 71 0.46 14.40 -5.87
C LYS A 71 -0.02 13.41 -6.92
N GLY A 72 0.89 12.59 -7.48
CA GLY A 72 0.52 11.54 -8.44
C GLY A 72 -0.44 10.52 -7.84
N MET A 73 -0.12 10.00 -6.64
CA MET A 73 -1.01 9.08 -5.92
C MET A 73 -2.40 9.67 -5.68
N ARG A 74 -2.51 10.94 -5.27
CA ARG A 74 -3.80 11.62 -5.04
C ARG A 74 -4.63 11.83 -6.31
N LEU A 75 -3.97 11.94 -7.47
CA LEU A 75 -4.64 12.13 -8.76
C LEU A 75 -5.06 10.79 -9.41
N SER A 76 -4.53 9.68 -8.90
CA SER A 76 -4.82 8.35 -9.42
C SER A 76 -5.98 7.67 -8.72
N LYS A 77 -6.73 6.89 -9.50
CA LYS A 77 -7.84 6.08 -8.99
C LYS A 77 -7.34 4.85 -8.26
N PHE A 78 -6.29 4.25 -8.80
CA PHE A 78 -5.70 3.02 -8.30
C PHE A 78 -4.17 3.14 -8.25
N CYS A 79 -3.58 2.52 -7.24
CA CYS A 79 -2.14 2.49 -7.01
C CYS A 79 -1.69 1.03 -6.94
N LEU A 80 -0.85 0.63 -7.90
CA LEU A 80 -0.32 -0.73 -7.90
C LEU A 80 0.70 -0.92 -6.78
N HIS A 81 0.54 -2.02 -6.06
CA HIS A 81 1.38 -2.42 -4.96
C HIS A 81 1.89 -3.86 -5.14
N PRO A 82 2.94 -4.08 -5.97
CA PRO A 82 3.64 -5.35 -5.98
C PRO A 82 4.33 -5.58 -4.63
N ALA A 83 4.08 -6.74 -4.04
CA ALA A 83 4.62 -7.08 -2.73
C ALA A 83 6.15 -7.20 -2.76
N GLY A 84 6.82 -6.25 -2.10
CA GLY A 84 8.26 -6.33 -1.84
C GLY A 84 8.66 -7.30 -0.74
N ASP A 85 9.97 -7.46 -0.56
CA ASP A 85 10.59 -8.26 0.52
C ASP A 85 10.21 -7.78 1.93
N THR A 86 9.59 -6.60 2.08
CA THR A 86 9.05 -6.11 3.35
C THR A 86 7.52 -5.91 3.22
N PRO A 87 6.70 -6.70 3.94
CA PRO A 87 5.23 -6.63 3.86
C PRO A 87 4.65 -5.26 4.23
N SER A 88 5.38 -4.48 5.04
CA SER A 88 5.01 -3.14 5.49
C SER A 88 5.71 -2.03 4.68
N SER A 89 5.69 -2.09 3.36
CA SER A 89 6.32 -1.04 2.57
C SER A 89 5.65 0.32 2.84
N CYS A 90 6.44 1.38 3.00
CA CYS A 90 5.92 2.74 3.24
C CYS A 90 4.93 3.18 2.14
N ARG A 91 5.05 2.62 0.93
CA ARG A 91 4.20 2.95 -0.22
C ARG A 91 2.74 2.56 -0.05
N LEU A 92 2.45 1.44 0.64
CA LEU A 92 1.07 1.08 0.92
C LEU A 92 0.42 2.10 1.85
N PHE A 93 1.15 2.55 2.88
CA PHE A 93 0.70 3.61 3.78
C PHE A 93 0.46 4.92 3.02
N ASP A 94 1.41 5.33 2.17
CA ASP A 94 1.30 6.56 1.38
C ASP A 94 0.10 6.51 0.41
N ALA A 95 -0.16 5.37 -0.23
CA ALA A 95 -1.32 5.19 -1.09
C ALA A 95 -2.64 5.31 -0.33
N ILE A 96 -2.73 4.69 0.87
CA ILE A 96 -3.91 4.75 1.73
C ILE A 96 -4.17 6.18 2.21
N VAL A 97 -3.13 6.88 2.70
CA VAL A 97 -3.22 8.27 3.16
C VAL A 97 -3.49 9.25 2.01
N SER A 98 -3.11 8.88 0.78
CA SER A 98 -3.43 9.62 -0.44
C SER A 98 -4.81 9.30 -1.01
N HIS A 99 -5.56 8.38 -0.39
CA HIS A 99 -6.88 7.90 -0.84
C HIS A 99 -6.87 7.28 -2.24
N CYS A 100 -5.76 6.65 -2.61
CA CYS A 100 -5.60 5.89 -3.84
C CYS A 100 -5.94 4.41 -3.57
N VAL A 101 -6.90 3.83 -4.30
CA VAL A 101 -7.34 2.44 -4.07
C VAL A 101 -6.16 1.49 -4.35
N PRO A 102 -5.66 0.73 -3.36
CA PRO A 102 -4.50 -0.12 -3.57
C PRO A 102 -4.87 -1.37 -4.40
N VAL A 103 -3.99 -1.70 -5.34
CA VAL A 103 -4.04 -2.93 -6.14
C VAL A 103 -2.86 -3.79 -5.72
N ILE A 104 -3.11 -4.73 -4.82
CA ILE A 104 -2.07 -5.52 -4.14
C ILE A 104 -1.77 -6.74 -5.00
N VAL A 105 -0.53 -6.85 -5.47
CA VAL A 105 -0.04 -8.01 -6.23
C VAL A 105 0.78 -8.89 -5.30
N SER A 106 0.15 -9.94 -4.76
CA SER A 106 0.80 -10.93 -3.89
C SER A 106 -0.09 -12.14 -3.64
N ASP A 107 0.53 -13.27 -3.34
CA ASP A 107 -0.19 -14.48 -2.93
C ASP A 107 -0.19 -14.70 -1.42
N LYS A 108 0.76 -14.10 -0.67
CA LYS A 108 1.04 -14.42 0.74
C LYS A 108 1.52 -13.23 1.58
N ILE A 109 1.19 -12.00 1.20
CA ILE A 109 1.59 -10.81 1.97
C ILE A 109 0.76 -10.69 3.25
N GLU A 110 1.43 -10.48 4.39
CA GLU A 110 0.79 -10.01 5.62
C GLU A 110 0.62 -8.49 5.51
N LEU A 111 -0.60 -8.00 5.69
CA LEU A 111 -0.91 -6.56 5.58
C LEU A 111 -0.92 -5.90 6.95
N PRO A 112 -0.56 -4.61 7.04
CA PRO A 112 -0.59 -3.89 8.30
C PRO A 112 -2.03 -3.83 8.84
N TYR A 113 -2.21 -4.30 10.08
CA TYR A 113 -3.50 -4.30 10.77
C TYR A 113 -4.56 -5.21 10.12
N GLU A 114 -4.15 -6.26 9.40
CA GLU A 114 -5.07 -7.19 8.71
C GLU A 114 -6.06 -7.93 9.64
N ASP A 115 -5.76 -8.02 10.93
CA ASP A 115 -6.64 -8.57 11.97
C ASP A 115 -7.75 -7.60 12.41
N GLU A 116 -7.59 -6.29 12.16
CA GLU A 116 -8.57 -5.25 12.50
C GLU A 116 -9.22 -4.61 11.27
N ILE A 117 -8.60 -4.71 10.08
CA ILE A 117 -9.00 -4.02 8.86
C ILE A 117 -9.14 -5.04 7.73
N ASP A 118 -10.35 -5.16 7.19
CA ASP A 118 -10.60 -5.99 6.02
C ASP A 118 -10.23 -5.24 4.73
N TYR A 119 -9.06 -5.57 4.19
CA TYR A 119 -8.56 -4.99 2.95
C TYR A 119 -9.43 -5.34 1.73
N SER A 120 -10.19 -6.44 1.75
CA SER A 120 -11.05 -6.83 0.62
C SER A 120 -12.16 -5.82 0.33
N GLU A 121 -12.50 -4.98 1.31
CA GLU A 121 -13.54 -3.98 1.15
C GLU A 121 -13.08 -2.75 0.34
N PHE A 122 -11.79 -2.42 0.36
CA PHE A 122 -11.25 -1.19 -0.23
C PHE A 122 -10.00 -1.40 -1.12
N SER A 123 -9.58 -2.63 -1.37
CA SER A 123 -8.44 -2.95 -2.22
C SER A 123 -8.79 -4.03 -3.25
N ILE A 124 -7.93 -4.17 -4.26
CA ILE A 124 -8.04 -5.20 -5.29
C ILE A 124 -6.82 -6.11 -5.16
N PHE A 125 -7.06 -7.41 -4.97
CA PHE A 125 -5.99 -8.40 -4.91
C PHE A 125 -5.79 -9.06 -6.27
N VAL A 126 -4.53 -9.21 -6.65
CA VAL A 126 -4.11 -9.88 -7.88
C VAL A 126 -3.02 -10.88 -7.52
N SER A 127 -3.17 -12.13 -7.97
CA SER A 127 -2.12 -13.14 -7.78
C SER A 127 -0.88 -12.77 -8.59
N ARG A 128 0.30 -13.24 -8.17
CA ARG A 128 1.54 -12.99 -8.95
C ARG A 128 1.49 -13.62 -10.34
N GLU A 129 0.77 -14.73 -10.50
CA GLU A 129 0.61 -15.40 -11.79
C GLU A 129 -0.31 -14.61 -12.73
N ASP A 130 -1.43 -14.10 -12.23
CA ASP A 130 -2.34 -13.29 -13.03
C ASP A 130 -1.72 -11.94 -13.40
N ALA A 131 -0.92 -11.36 -12.51
CA ALA A 131 -0.22 -10.11 -12.77
C ALA A 131 0.78 -10.20 -13.94
N LYS A 132 1.29 -11.41 -14.25
CA LYS A 132 2.18 -11.66 -15.39
C LYS A 132 1.45 -11.80 -16.72
N LYS A 133 0.12 -11.93 -16.72
CA LYS A 133 -0.69 -12.02 -17.93
C LYS A 133 -0.89 -10.62 -18.53
N GLU A 134 -0.55 -10.46 -19.80
CA GLU A 134 -0.69 -9.19 -20.51
C GLU A 134 -2.13 -8.68 -20.48
N GLY A 135 -2.30 -7.39 -20.18
CA GLY A 135 -3.59 -6.74 -20.09
C GLY A 135 -4.48 -7.18 -18.91
N TYR A 136 -4.12 -8.19 -18.11
CA TYR A 136 -4.99 -8.71 -17.04
C TYR A 136 -5.32 -7.63 -16.01
N ILE A 137 -4.29 -7.02 -15.40
CA ILE A 137 -4.47 -5.95 -14.39
C ILE A 137 -5.29 -4.81 -14.98
N VAL A 138 -4.92 -4.32 -16.17
CA VAL A 138 -5.59 -3.16 -16.77
C VAL A 138 -7.05 -3.47 -17.10
N ASN A 139 -7.34 -4.64 -17.66
CA ASN A 139 -8.71 -5.06 -17.96
C ASN A 139 -9.54 -5.22 -16.68
N GLN A 140 -8.98 -5.84 -15.65
CA GLN A 140 -9.62 -5.95 -14.34
C GLN A 140 -9.99 -4.57 -13.79
N LEU A 141 -9.04 -3.63 -13.80
CA LEU A 141 -9.27 -2.30 -13.26
C LEU A 141 -10.21 -1.44 -14.11
N ARG A 142 -10.20 -1.58 -15.45
CA ARG A 142 -11.14 -0.92 -16.37
C ARG A 142 -12.58 -1.44 -16.18
N ASN A 143 -12.74 -2.71 -15.80
CA ASN A 143 -14.04 -3.32 -15.54
C ASN A 143 -14.64 -2.94 -14.17
N VAL A 144 -13.88 -2.27 -13.30
CA VAL A 144 -14.41 -1.81 -12.01
C VAL A 144 -15.45 -0.69 -12.25
N SER A 145 -16.68 -0.95 -11.83
CA SER A 145 -17.75 0.04 -11.95
C SER A 145 -17.46 1.28 -11.11
N LYS A 146 -17.94 2.45 -11.57
CA LYS A 146 -17.80 3.71 -10.83
C LYS A 146 -18.38 3.61 -9.41
N THR A 147 -19.50 2.91 -9.26
CA THR A 147 -20.16 2.69 -7.96
C THR A 147 -19.25 1.90 -7.02
N ARG A 148 -18.70 0.77 -7.50
CA ARG A 148 -17.78 -0.06 -6.71
C ARG A 148 -16.52 0.72 -6.31
N TRP A 149 -15.94 1.48 -7.23
CA TRP A 149 -14.78 2.31 -6.92
C TRP A 149 -15.09 3.38 -5.86
N LEU A 150 -16.26 4.03 -5.94
CA LEU A 150 -16.68 5.02 -4.94
C LEU A 150 -16.90 4.42 -3.55
N GLU A 151 -17.39 3.18 -3.45
CA GLU A 151 -17.51 2.45 -2.19
C GLU A 151 -16.13 2.20 -1.57
N MET A 152 -15.20 1.62 -2.33
CA MET A 152 -13.82 1.39 -1.89
C MET A 152 -13.16 2.70 -1.43
N TRP A 153 -13.31 3.78 -2.21
CA TRP A 153 -12.74 5.09 -1.87
C TRP A 153 -13.32 5.69 -0.58
N ARG A 154 -14.64 5.55 -0.35
CA ARG A 154 -15.27 6.03 0.89
C ARG A 154 -14.76 5.28 2.12
N LEU A 155 -14.63 3.96 2.02
CA LEU A 155 -14.06 3.14 3.08
C LEU A 155 -12.60 3.50 3.34
N LEU A 156 -11.81 3.63 2.26
CA LEU A 156 -10.41 4.06 2.33
C LEU A 156 -10.26 5.41 3.05
N LYS A 157 -11.12 6.39 2.72
CA LYS A 157 -11.15 7.70 3.38
C LYS A 157 -11.50 7.59 4.87
N ASN A 158 -12.39 6.66 5.25
CA ASN A 158 -12.77 6.46 6.64
C ASN A 158 -11.62 5.87 7.46
N ILE A 159 -10.87 4.91 6.89
CA ILE A 159 -9.78 4.23 7.59
C ILE A 159 -8.44 4.97 7.52
N SER A 160 -8.24 5.91 6.61
CA SER A 160 -6.91 6.50 6.35
C SER A 160 -6.24 7.10 7.58
N HIS A 161 -7.01 7.63 8.53
CA HIS A 161 -6.50 8.17 9.79
C HIS A 161 -5.76 7.13 10.65
N ARG A 162 -6.09 5.84 10.51
CA ARG A 162 -5.44 4.71 11.19
C ARG A 162 -4.03 4.43 10.66
N PHE A 163 -3.68 5.02 9.52
CA PHE A 163 -2.37 4.90 8.88
C PHE A 163 -1.54 6.19 9.02
N GLU A 164 -2.09 7.23 9.63
CA GLU A 164 -1.39 8.49 9.88
C GLU A 164 -0.76 8.51 11.28
N PHE A 165 0.56 8.72 11.36
CA PHE A 165 1.25 8.97 12.62
C PHE A 165 1.07 10.43 13.02
N GLN A 166 0.37 10.67 14.12
CA GLN A 166 0.11 12.02 14.63
C GLN A 166 0.94 12.33 15.88
N TYR A 167 1.26 13.61 16.06
CA TYR A 167 1.85 14.13 17.29
C TYR A 167 1.07 15.38 17.74
N PRO A 168 0.44 15.37 18.93
CA PRO A 168 0.34 14.25 19.87
C PRO A 168 -0.51 13.09 19.30
N PRO A 169 -0.32 11.84 19.78
CA PRO A 169 -1.11 10.69 19.33
C PRO A 169 -2.60 10.89 19.61
N LYS A 170 -3.44 10.43 18.68
CA LYS A 170 -4.90 10.45 18.81
C LYS A 170 -5.46 9.04 18.89
N LYS A 171 -6.61 8.89 19.57
CA LYS A 171 -7.29 7.61 19.66
C LYS A 171 -7.62 7.09 18.25
N GLY A 172 -7.18 5.87 17.96
CA GLY A 172 -7.39 5.22 16.66
C GLY A 172 -6.43 5.65 15.54
N ASP A 173 -5.41 6.45 15.82
CA ASP A 173 -4.36 6.76 14.85
C ASP A 173 -3.37 5.58 14.66
N ALA A 174 -2.34 5.76 13.82
CA ALA A 174 -1.35 4.72 13.56
C ALA A 174 -0.58 4.28 14.82
N VAL A 175 -0.35 5.18 15.78
CA VAL A 175 0.31 4.83 17.05
C VAL A 175 -0.62 3.93 17.87
N SER A 176 -1.90 4.26 17.95
CA SER A 176 -2.91 3.42 18.61
C SER A 176 -3.02 2.05 17.95
N MET A 177 -3.00 1.97 16.62
CA MET A 177 -3.04 0.71 15.89
C MET A 177 -1.81 -0.13 16.17
N LEU A 178 -0.61 0.46 16.13
CA LEU A 178 0.64 -0.23 16.46
C LEU A 178 0.62 -0.85 17.86
N TRP A 179 0.18 -0.10 18.88
CA TRP A 179 0.07 -0.64 20.24
C TRP A 179 -0.94 -1.78 20.36
N ARG A 180 -2.02 -1.76 19.58
CA ARG A 180 -2.95 -2.88 19.51
C ARG A 180 -2.28 -4.11 18.93
N GLN A 181 -1.57 -3.99 17.81
CA GLN A 181 -0.83 -5.11 17.23
C GLN A 181 0.17 -5.72 18.20
N VAL A 182 0.94 -4.88 18.90
CA VAL A 182 1.86 -5.35 19.95
C VAL A 182 1.11 -6.14 21.01
N ARG A 183 -0.02 -5.61 21.50
CA ARG A 183 -0.86 -6.31 22.49
C ARG A 183 -1.40 -7.64 21.97
N HIS A 184 -1.77 -7.74 20.69
CA HIS A 184 -2.28 -8.96 20.07
C HIS A 184 -1.18 -10.02 19.91
N LYS A 185 0.05 -9.63 19.53
CA LYS A 185 1.17 -10.56 19.30
C LYS A 185 1.93 -10.93 20.59
N LEU A 186 1.83 -10.13 21.66
CA LEU A 186 2.57 -10.32 22.92
C LEU A 186 2.34 -11.68 23.61
N PRO A 187 1.10 -12.23 23.71
CA PRO A 187 0.88 -13.51 24.38
C PRO A 187 1.59 -14.68 23.69
N ALA A 188 1.58 -14.73 22.36
CA ALA A 188 2.27 -15.76 21.58
C ALA A 188 3.79 -15.68 21.78
N ALA A 189 4.36 -14.46 21.69
CA ALA A 189 5.78 -14.25 21.94
C ALA A 189 6.18 -14.66 23.37
N ASN A 190 5.36 -14.32 24.38
CA ASN A 190 5.61 -14.74 25.76
C ASN A 190 5.57 -16.27 25.92
N LEU A 191 4.62 -16.93 25.25
CA LEU A 191 4.53 -18.40 25.24
C LEU A 191 5.79 -19.04 24.65
N ASP A 192 6.28 -18.50 23.54
CA ASP A 192 7.50 -18.99 22.88
C ASP A 192 8.74 -18.78 23.75
N VAL A 193 8.84 -17.64 24.44
CA VAL A 193 9.89 -17.40 25.45
C VAL A 193 9.79 -18.40 26.61
N HIS A 194 8.59 -18.71 27.10
CA HIS A 194 8.42 -19.71 28.16
C HIS A 194 8.75 -21.14 27.70
N ARG A 195 8.54 -21.47 26.43
CA ARG A 195 8.92 -22.77 25.84
C ARG A 195 10.44 -22.87 25.69
N SER A 196 11.08 -21.86 25.12
CA SER A 196 12.53 -21.85 24.91
C SER A 196 13.31 -21.90 26.23
N LYS A 197 12.83 -21.24 27.28
CA LYS A 197 13.44 -21.33 28.63
C LYS A 197 13.38 -22.73 29.26
N ARG A 198 12.42 -23.57 28.88
CA ARG A 198 12.27 -24.94 29.41
C ARG A 198 13.19 -25.94 28.73
N LEU A 199 13.53 -25.72 27.46
CA LEU A 199 14.35 -26.64 26.68
C LEU A 199 15.82 -26.18 26.72
N LYS A 200 16.70 -27.00 27.30
CA LYS A 200 18.16 -26.77 27.26
C LYS A 200 18.78 -27.02 25.88
N VAL A 201 18.08 -27.75 25.02
CA VAL A 201 18.48 -28.08 23.64
C VAL A 201 17.67 -27.19 22.70
N PRO A 202 18.29 -26.52 21.70
CA PRO A 202 17.57 -25.72 20.73
C PRO A 202 16.55 -26.56 19.96
N ASP A 203 15.34 -26.02 19.78
CA ASP A 203 14.27 -26.70 19.03
C ASP A 203 14.66 -26.77 17.53
N PRO A 204 14.76 -27.98 16.93
CA PRO A 204 15.23 -28.14 15.55
C PRO A 204 14.30 -27.53 14.49
N TRP A 205 13.03 -27.28 14.83
CA TRP A 205 11.98 -26.93 13.88
C TRP A 205 11.92 -25.45 13.50
N TRP A 206 12.74 -24.58 14.11
CA TRP A 206 12.69 -23.12 13.92
C TRP A 206 13.93 -22.55 13.17
N ARG A 207 14.50 -23.28 12.21
CA ARG A 207 15.56 -22.80 11.31
C ARG A 207 15.06 -22.42 9.92
#